data_AF-A0A402ANZ0-F1
#
_entry.id   AF-A0A402ANZ0-F1
#
_cell.length_a   1.000
_cell.length_b   1.000
_cell.length_c   1.000
_cell.angle_alpha   90.00
_cell.angle_beta   90.00
_cell.angle_gamma   90.00
#
_symmetry.space_group_name_H-M   'P 1'
#
loop_
_entity.id
_entity.type
_entity.pdbx_description
1 polymer ?
#
loop_
_entity_poly.entity_id
_entity_poly.type
_entity_poly.pdbx_seq_one_letter_code
_entity_poly.pdbx_strand_id
1 'polypeptide(L)'
;MIAQYVAASLVNEIKVMAHPASIDSIPTSAGMEDFVSMGVTSAHKLRRVIEQTQQVLAIELLCAAQLLDFRLPLAPGKGVEQAKELVREYVTTLKEDRVLSHDIEKLVQLIQSGQVAEIE
;
A
#
# COMPACT_ATOMS: atom_id res chain seq x y z
N MET A 1 -13.92 -3.64 -10.03
CA MET A 1 -14.64 -2.52 -9.40
C MET A 1 -14.36 -2.42 -7.89
N ILE A 2 -14.57 -3.47 -7.10
CA ILE A 2 -14.39 -3.44 -5.62
C ILE A 2 -12.95 -3.08 -5.18
N ALA A 3 -11.92 -3.52 -5.90
CA ALA A 3 -10.53 -3.17 -5.59
C ALA A 3 -10.28 -1.65 -5.51
N GLN A 4 -10.92 -0.86 -6.39
CA GLN A 4 -10.79 0.60 -6.37
C GLN A 4 -11.47 1.21 -5.13
N TYR A 5 -12.57 0.63 -4.64
CA TYR A 5 -13.25 1.13 -3.43
C TYR A 5 -12.36 0.96 -2.20
N VAL A 6 -11.70 -0.19 -2.10
CA VAL A 6 -10.71 -0.46 -1.05
C VAL A 6 -9.56 0.54 -1.13
N ALA A 7 -8.94 0.70 -2.29
CA ALA A 7 -7.84 1.65 -2.48
C ALA A 7 -8.27 3.11 -2.15
N ALA A 8 -9.45 3.53 -2.59
CA ALA A 8 -9.99 4.86 -2.30
C ALA A 8 -10.22 5.09 -0.81
N SER A 9 -10.75 4.09 -0.08
CA SER A 9 -10.91 4.15 1.37
C SER A 9 -9.56 4.32 2.08
N LEU A 10 -8.59 3.47 1.72
CA LEU A 10 -7.25 3.49 2.32
C LEU A 10 -6.55 4.85 2.09
N VAL A 11 -6.61 5.38 0.87
CA VAL A 11 -6.04 6.70 0.55
C VAL A 11 -6.76 7.83 1.31
N ASN A 12 -8.07 7.73 1.52
CA ASN A 12 -8.80 8.71 2.33
C ASN A 12 -8.32 8.69 3.80
N GLU A 13 -8.19 7.50 4.40
CA GLU A 13 -7.68 7.35 5.76
C GLU A 13 -6.25 7.90 5.91
N ILE A 14 -5.38 7.64 4.93
CA ILE A 14 -4.02 8.22 4.87
C ILE A 14 -4.07 9.74 4.88
N LYS A 15 -4.97 10.37 4.11
CA LYS A 15 -5.12 11.83 4.10
C LYS A 15 -5.51 12.39 5.47
N VAL A 16 -6.42 11.72 6.18
CA VAL A 16 -6.81 12.12 7.54
C VAL A 16 -5.63 12.02 8.50
N MET A 17 -4.85 10.94 8.41
CA MET A 17 -3.66 10.76 9.26
C MET A 17 -2.50 11.70 8.92
N ALA A 18 -2.46 12.29 7.73
CA ALA A 18 -1.37 13.19 7.31
C ALA A 18 -1.33 14.52 8.10
N HIS A 19 -2.37 14.86 8.87
CA HIS A 19 -2.32 16.00 9.79
C HIS A 19 -1.15 15.82 10.78
N PRO A 20 -0.26 16.81 11.01
CA PRO A 20 0.89 16.60 11.91
C PRO A 20 0.44 16.47 13.36
N ALA A 21 0.91 15.44 14.09
CA ALA A 21 0.64 15.35 15.53
C ALA A 21 1.52 16.32 16.34
N SER A 22 2.64 16.76 15.76
CA SER A 22 3.63 17.62 16.42
C SER A 22 3.25 19.09 16.53
N ILE A 23 2.11 19.51 15.95
CA ILE A 23 1.61 20.89 16.10
C ILE A 23 0.73 21.07 17.34
N ASP A 24 0.47 19.98 18.07
CA ASP A 24 -0.29 19.98 19.31
C ASP A 24 0.61 19.65 20.50
N SER A 25 0.26 20.18 21.67
CA SER A 25 0.98 19.97 22.93
C SER A 25 0.00 20.09 24.09
N ILE A 26 0.07 19.14 25.04
CA ILE A 26 -0.75 19.14 26.25
C ILE A 26 0.18 19.27 27.45
N PRO A 27 0.11 20.37 28.23
CA PRO A 27 0.93 20.52 29.43
C PRO A 27 0.66 19.43 30.45
N THR A 28 1.74 18.85 30.98
CA THR A 28 1.69 17.84 32.04
C THR A 28 2.46 18.31 33.28
N SER A 29 2.42 17.52 34.35
CA SER A 29 3.24 17.75 35.54
C SER A 29 3.02 19.15 36.15
N ALA A 30 1.75 19.57 36.30
CA ALA A 30 1.35 20.89 36.81
C ALA A 30 1.99 22.09 36.07
N GLY A 31 2.23 21.95 34.77
CA GLY A 31 2.83 22.99 33.92
C GLY A 31 4.36 22.99 33.93
N MET A 32 5.01 21.99 34.55
CA MET A 32 6.46 21.81 34.44
C MET A 32 6.87 21.28 33.06
N GLU A 33 6.04 20.45 32.46
CA GLU A 33 6.20 19.95 31.09
C GLU A 33 5.17 20.67 30.23
N ASP A 34 5.43 21.94 29.93
CA ASP A 34 4.53 22.84 29.19
C ASP A 34 4.60 22.65 27.66
N PHE A 35 5.58 21.89 27.17
CA PHE A 35 5.72 21.50 25.77
C PHE A 35 6.03 20.00 25.62
N VAL A 36 5.30 19.34 24.71
CA VAL A 36 5.51 17.94 24.33
C VAL A 36 5.40 17.79 22.81
N SER A 37 6.32 17.05 22.19
CA SER A 37 6.43 16.96 20.72
C SER A 37 5.43 16.01 20.04
N MET A 38 4.71 15.19 20.83
CA MET A 38 3.85 14.10 20.32
C MET A 38 4.58 13.14 19.37
N GLY A 39 5.88 12.91 19.58
CA GLY A 39 6.73 12.11 18.70
C GLY A 39 6.27 10.65 18.53
N VAL A 40 5.87 9.98 19.63
CA VAL A 40 5.37 8.60 19.59
C VAL A 40 4.06 8.50 18.79
N THR A 41 3.15 9.46 18.97
CA THR A 41 1.92 9.57 18.17
C THR A 41 2.24 9.74 16.68
N SER A 42 3.23 10.57 16.34
CA SER A 42 3.69 10.75 14.97
C SER A 42 4.22 9.44 14.36
N ALA A 43 5.02 8.67 15.11
CA ALA A 43 5.52 7.37 14.66
C ALA A 43 4.40 6.34 14.47
N HIS A 44 3.41 6.28 15.37
CA HIS A 44 2.25 5.40 15.21
C HIS A 44 1.44 5.71 13.95
N LYS A 45 1.23 7.00 13.66
CA LYS A 45 0.56 7.45 12.44
C LYS A 45 1.33 7.02 11.20
N LEU A 46 2.64 7.23 11.18
CA LEU A 46 3.49 6.82 10.07
C LEU A 46 3.43 5.31 9.83
N ARG A 47 3.52 4.49 10.89
CA ARG A 47 3.41 3.03 10.76
C ARG A 47 2.11 2.63 10.08
N ARG A 48 0.99 3.23 10.50
CA ARG A 48 -0.32 2.94 9.90
C ARG A 48 -0.41 3.39 8.43
N VAL A 49 0.15 4.55 8.11
CA VAL A 49 0.23 5.04 6.72
C VAL A 49 1.03 4.07 5.84
N ILE A 50 2.15 3.53 6.33
CA ILE A 50 2.96 2.55 5.58
C ILE A 50 2.15 1.27 5.32
N GLU A 51 1.50 0.70 6.34
CA GLU A 51 0.65 -0.50 6.19
C GLU A 51 -0.44 -0.32 5.13
N GLN A 52 -1.10 0.84 5.11
CA GLN A 52 -2.16 1.13 4.14
C GLN A 52 -1.60 1.42 2.74
N THR A 53 -0.45 2.08 2.66
CA THR A 53 0.23 2.34 1.38
C THR A 53 0.63 1.03 0.71
N GLN A 54 1.13 0.05 1.47
CA GLN A 54 1.44 -1.28 0.95
C GLN A 54 0.20 -1.96 0.34
N GLN A 55 -0.98 -1.84 0.97
CA GLN A 55 -2.23 -2.36 0.40
C GLN A 55 -2.64 -1.63 -0.88
N VAL A 56 -2.48 -0.30 -0.94
CA VAL A 56 -2.76 0.48 -2.16
C VAL A 56 -1.84 0.04 -3.31
N LEU A 57 -0.54 -0.11 -3.05
CA LEU A 57 0.43 -0.59 -4.03
C LEU A 57 0.16 -2.04 -4.47
N ALA A 58 -0.27 -2.91 -3.55
CA ALA A 58 -0.67 -4.27 -3.88
C ALA A 58 -1.87 -4.29 -4.85
N ILE A 59 -2.86 -3.42 -4.62
CA ILE A 59 -4.01 -3.25 -5.52
C ILE A 59 -3.56 -2.71 -6.89
N GLU A 60 -2.62 -1.78 -6.91
CA GLU A 60 -2.05 -1.24 -8.15
C GLU A 60 -1.33 -2.33 -8.96
N LEU A 61 -0.46 -3.12 -8.33
CA LEU A 61 0.24 -4.25 -8.95
C LEU A 61 -0.75 -5.29 -9.51
N LEU A 62 -1.80 -5.62 -8.75
CA LEU A 62 -2.85 -6.55 -9.19
C LEU A 62 -3.53 -6.05 -10.47
N CYS A 63 -3.92 -4.77 -10.49
CA CYS A 63 -4.58 -4.15 -11.63
C CYS A 63 -3.63 -4.03 -12.84
N ALA A 64 -2.37 -3.66 -12.61
CA ALA A 64 -1.37 -3.51 -13.65
C ALA A 64 -1.05 -4.85 -14.32
N ALA A 65 -0.85 -5.91 -13.55
CA ALA A 65 -0.63 -7.25 -14.11
C ALA A 65 -1.82 -7.73 -14.94
N GLN A 66 -3.05 -7.46 -14.49
CA GLN A 66 -4.26 -7.79 -15.24
C GLN A 66 -4.36 -6.99 -16.54
N LEU A 67 -4.04 -5.69 -16.51
CA LEU A 67 -4.00 -4.84 -17.70
C LEU A 67 -3.02 -5.38 -18.74
N LEU A 68 -1.84 -5.83 -18.31
CA LEU A 68 -0.83 -6.39 -19.20
C LEU A 68 -1.27 -7.70 -19.84
N ASP A 69 -2.02 -8.54 -19.13
CA ASP A 69 -2.63 -9.75 -19.71
C ASP A 69 -3.63 -9.41 -20.83
N PHE A 70 -4.44 -8.36 -20.64
CA PHE A 70 -5.39 -7.92 -21.67
C PHE A 70 -4.74 -7.30 -22.90
N ARG A 71 -3.46 -6.91 -22.81
CA ARG A 71 -2.72 -6.30 -23.92
C ARG A 71 -1.94 -7.28 -24.78
N LEU A 72 -1.96 -8.57 -24.47
CA LEU A 72 -1.30 -9.58 -25.29
C LEU A 72 -1.75 -9.51 -26.76
N PRO A 73 -0.83 -9.62 -27.74
CA PRO A 73 0.57 -10.02 -27.59
C PRO A 73 1.57 -8.86 -27.39
N LEU A 74 1.12 -7.64 -27.05
CA LEU A 74 2.04 -6.52 -26.79
C LEU A 74 2.85 -6.79 -25.52
N ALA A 75 4.19 -6.72 -25.63
CA ALA A 75 5.10 -6.88 -24.52
C ALA A 75 5.45 -5.52 -23.88
N PRO A 76 5.46 -5.42 -22.53
CA PRO A 76 5.96 -4.24 -21.84
C PRO A 76 7.49 -4.18 -21.85
N GLY A 77 8.08 -3.14 -21.24
CA GLY A 77 9.53 -3.09 -21.01
C GLY A 77 10.00 -4.17 -20.02
N LYS A 78 11.30 -4.52 -20.07
CA LYS A 78 11.88 -5.66 -19.33
C LYS A 78 11.52 -5.70 -17.83
N GLY A 79 11.78 -4.63 -17.07
CA GLY A 79 11.47 -4.60 -15.64
C GLY A 79 9.97 -4.71 -15.35
N VAL A 80 9.11 -4.17 -16.21
CA VAL A 80 7.65 -4.31 -16.07
C VAL A 80 7.19 -5.73 -16.40
N GLU A 81 7.82 -6.38 -17.38
CA GLU A 81 7.57 -7.79 -17.68
C GLU A 81 7.98 -8.69 -16.51
N GLN A 82 9.16 -8.48 -15.94
CA GLN A 82 9.63 -9.18 -14.73
C GLN A 82 8.70 -8.96 -13.54
N ALA A 83 8.24 -7.72 -13.31
CA ALA A 83 7.29 -7.42 -12.25
C ALA A 83 5.94 -8.13 -12.46
N LYS A 84 5.45 -8.18 -13.70
CA LYS A 84 4.24 -8.91 -14.06
C LYS A 84 4.41 -10.41 -13.82
N GLU A 85 5.52 -11.00 -14.25
CA GLU A 85 5.83 -12.42 -14.04
C GLU A 85 5.90 -12.76 -12.56
N LEU A 86 6.62 -11.95 -11.77
CA LEU A 86 6.69 -12.10 -10.32
C LEU A 86 5.29 -12.04 -9.67
N VAL A 87 4.44 -11.07 -10.04
CA VAL A 87 3.05 -11.01 -9.55
C VAL A 87 2.27 -12.28 -9.90
N ARG A 88 2.51 -12.86 -11.07
CA ARG A 88 1.81 -14.06 -11.56
C ARG A 88 2.24 -15.35 -10.86
N GLU A 89 3.37 -15.37 -10.17
CA GLU A 89 3.75 -16.46 -9.27
C GLU A 89 2.82 -16.55 -8.04
N TYR A 90 2.28 -15.42 -7.58
CA TYR A 90 1.45 -15.34 -6.37
C TYR A 90 -0.05 -15.26 -6.67
N VAL A 91 -0.41 -14.58 -7.76
CA VAL A 91 -1.80 -14.29 -8.13
C VAL A 91 -2.06 -14.59 -9.61
N THR A 92 -2.99 -15.50 -9.87
CA THR A 92 -3.38 -15.89 -11.23
C THR A 92 -4.17 -14.79 -11.93
N THR A 93 -4.16 -14.77 -13.26
CA THR A 93 -5.02 -13.88 -14.06
C THR A 93 -6.49 -14.07 -13.67
N LEU A 94 -7.19 -12.95 -13.49
CA LEU A 94 -8.62 -12.95 -13.19
C LEU A 94 -9.39 -13.23 -14.49
N LYS A 95 -10.04 -14.39 -14.58
CA LYS A 95 -10.88 -14.78 -15.73
C LYS A 95 -12.37 -14.63 -15.44
N GLU A 96 -12.75 -14.87 -14.19
CA GLU A 96 -14.09 -14.74 -13.64
C GLU A 96 -13.98 -14.04 -12.29
N ASP A 97 -15.09 -13.49 -11.80
CA ASP A 97 -15.12 -12.80 -10.53
C ASP A 97 -14.72 -13.72 -9.37
N ARG A 98 -13.85 -13.21 -8.48
CA ARG A 98 -13.47 -13.88 -7.24
C ARG A 98 -13.21 -12.88 -6.13
N VAL A 99 -13.11 -13.40 -4.91
CA VAL A 99 -12.75 -12.59 -3.73
C VAL A 99 -11.29 -12.14 -3.85
N LEU A 100 -11.08 -10.83 -3.97
CA LEU A 100 -9.75 -10.24 -4.18
C LEU A 100 -8.94 -10.00 -2.91
N SER A 101 -9.53 -10.15 -1.70
CA SER A 101 -8.81 -9.88 -0.44
C SER A 101 -7.57 -10.76 -0.29
N HIS A 102 -7.69 -12.05 -0.59
CA HIS A 102 -6.58 -13.00 -0.52
C HIS A 102 -5.47 -12.68 -1.53
N ASP A 103 -5.84 -12.21 -2.73
CA ASP A 103 -4.88 -11.79 -3.76
C ASP A 103 -4.12 -10.53 -3.31
N ILE A 104 -4.83 -9.56 -2.75
CA ILE A 104 -4.24 -8.33 -2.21
C ILE A 104 -3.28 -8.67 -1.05
N GLU A 105 -3.68 -9.53 -0.12
CA GLU A 105 -2.84 -9.95 1.02
C GLU A 105 -1.53 -10.60 0.58
N LYS A 106 -1.58 -11.49 -0.43
CA LYS A 106 -0.36 -12.09 -1.00
C LYS A 106 0.56 -11.05 -1.61
N LEU A 107 0.02 -10.06 -2.32
CA LEU A 107 0.83 -9.00 -2.93
C LEU A 107 1.35 -8.00 -1.89
N VAL A 108 0.66 -7.80 -0.76
CA VAL A 108 1.22 -7.07 0.38
C VAL A 108 2.43 -7.81 0.95
N GLN A 109 2.35 -9.14 1.13
CA GLN A 109 3.49 -9.95 1.58
C GLN A 109 4.66 -9.88 0.59
N LEU A 110 4.38 -9.89 -0.71
CA LEU A 110 5.38 -9.72 -1.76
C LEU A 110 6.06 -8.34 -1.72
N ILE A 111 5.31 -7.27 -1.43
CA ILE A 111 5.90 -5.93 -1.25
C ILE A 111 6.78 -5.91 0.01
N GLN A 112 6.31 -6.53 1.10
CA GLN A 112 7.03 -6.58 2.37
C GLN A 112 8.30 -7.43 2.32
N SER A 113 8.36 -8.45 1.44
CA SER A 113 9.56 -9.25 1.24
C SER A 113 10.69 -8.49 0.54
N GLY A 114 10.38 -7.35 -0.09
CA GLY A 114 11.36 -6.53 -0.81
C GLY A 114 11.66 -7.00 -2.23
N GLN A 115 11.15 -8.17 -2.66
CA GLN A 115 11.45 -8.76 -3.97
C GLN A 115 11.05 -7.84 -5.15
N VAL A 116 9.98 -7.06 -5.01
CA VAL A 116 9.57 -6.09 -6.04
C VAL A 116 10.63 -5.00 -6.25
N ALA A 117 11.36 -4.63 -5.20
CA ALA A 117 12.40 -3.60 -5.25
C ALA A 117 13.74 -4.10 -5.81
N GLU A 118 13.91 -5.42 -5.97
CA GLU A 118 15.10 -6.07 -6.51
C GLU A 118 15.06 -6.21 -8.05
N ILE A 119 13.96 -5.80 -8.68
CA ILE A 119 13.78 -5.83 -10.15
C ILE A 119 14.63 -4.71 -10.78
N GLU A 120 15.40 -5.05 -11.81
CA GLU A 120 16.32 -4.15 -12.54
C GLU A 120 15.66 -3.40 -13.72
#